data_AF-A0A8M1K5D4-F1
#
_entry.id   AF-A0A8M1K5D4-F1
#
_cell.length_a   1.000
_cell.length_b   1.000
_cell.length_c   1.000
_cell.angle_alpha   90.00
_cell.angle_beta   90.00
_cell.angle_gamma   90.00
#
_symmetry.space_group_name_H-M   'P 1'
#
loop_
_entity.id
_entity.type
_entity.pdbx_description
1 polymer ?
#
loop_
_entity_poly.entity_id
_entity_poly.type
_entity_poly.pdbx_seq_one_letter_code
_entity_poly.pdbx_strand_id
1 'polypeptide(L)'
;MASRRPCCLLCGKSEENSVTGPLATKDGITAHQNCLLYASGIYCKDSPEYDDLFGFSVEDVKQEGKRGKKLRCHSCKHRGATAGCEVKRCTRSYHYPCAVHSNADFIENQSNGLFQLFCEQHRQKANGSAQNDGATNQGEGSKARQDVI
;
A
#
# COMPACT_ATOMS: atom_id res chain seq x y z
N MET A 1 -1.93 28.76 -19.31
CA MET A 1 -1.09 27.99 -18.37
C MET A 1 -1.41 26.51 -18.56
N ALA A 2 -0.43 25.66 -18.85
CA ALA A 2 -0.70 24.23 -19.04
C ALA A 2 -1.14 23.63 -17.69
N SER A 3 -2.41 23.25 -17.60
CA SER A 3 -2.92 22.52 -16.43
C SER A 3 -2.18 21.19 -16.37
N ARG A 4 -1.24 21.04 -15.42
CA ARG A 4 -0.56 19.75 -15.21
C ARG A 4 -1.61 18.75 -14.80
N ARG A 5 -1.67 17.62 -15.49
CA ARG A 5 -2.56 16.51 -15.12
C ARG A 5 -2.29 16.11 -13.66
N PRO A 6 -3.33 15.87 -12.84
CA PRO A 6 -3.14 15.39 -11.48
C PRO A 6 -2.45 14.03 -11.54
N CYS A 7 -1.36 13.86 -10.79
CA CYS A 7 -0.62 12.61 -10.70
C CYS A 7 -0.74 12.04 -9.29
N CYS A 8 -0.85 10.72 -9.19
CA CYS A 8 -0.84 10.03 -7.91
C CYS A 8 0.44 10.35 -7.13
N LEU A 9 0.29 10.80 -5.88
CA LEU A 9 1.37 11.15 -4.95
C LEU A 9 2.34 10.00 -4.71
N LEU A 10 1.85 8.76 -4.80
CA LEU A 10 2.61 7.56 -4.48
C LEU A 10 3.35 7.00 -5.70
N CYS A 11 2.65 6.76 -6.82
CA CYS A 11 3.26 6.15 -8.01
C CYS A 11 3.68 7.14 -9.11
N GLY A 12 3.32 8.42 -8.99
CA GLY A 12 3.67 9.47 -9.94
C GLY A 12 2.93 9.42 -11.28
N LYS A 13 2.01 8.46 -11.47
CA LYS A 13 1.24 8.27 -12.71
C LYS A 13 -0.11 8.98 -12.66
N SER A 14 -0.63 9.36 -13.82
CA SER A 14 -1.95 9.99 -13.97
C SER A 14 -3.02 9.05 -14.52
N GLU A 15 -2.61 7.87 -14.99
CA GLU A 15 -3.46 6.93 -15.70
C GLU A 15 -4.15 5.95 -14.74
N GLU A 16 -5.48 5.94 -14.81
CA GLU A 16 -6.32 4.90 -14.22
C GLU A 16 -6.32 3.65 -15.10
N ASN A 17 -6.31 2.47 -14.49
CA ASN A 17 -6.42 1.18 -15.17
C ASN A 17 -6.80 0.10 -14.15
N SER A 18 -6.99 -1.14 -14.61
CA SER A 18 -7.34 -2.29 -13.76
C SER A 18 -6.32 -2.57 -12.66
N VAL A 19 -5.06 -2.15 -12.83
CA VAL A 19 -4.03 -2.29 -11.78
C VAL A 19 -4.18 -1.16 -10.77
N THR A 20 -4.05 0.10 -11.17
CA THR A 20 -4.01 1.22 -10.22
C THR A 20 -5.36 1.52 -9.56
N GLY A 21 -6.47 1.18 -10.22
CA GLY A 21 -7.80 1.61 -9.81
C GLY A 21 -8.06 3.09 -10.11
N PRO A 22 -9.20 3.63 -9.63
CA PRO A 22 -9.58 5.03 -9.84
C PRO A 22 -8.60 6.00 -9.16
N LEU A 23 -8.51 7.22 -9.70
CA LEU A 23 -7.68 8.30 -9.19
C LEU A 23 -8.59 9.36 -8.57
N ALA A 24 -8.47 9.58 -7.25
CA ALA A 24 -9.19 10.66 -6.57
C ALA A 24 -8.28 11.82 -6.24
N THR A 25 -8.86 13.02 -6.18
CA THR A 25 -8.19 14.24 -5.71
C THR A 25 -8.98 14.90 -4.60
N LYS A 26 -8.32 15.21 -3.49
CA LYS A 26 -8.86 16.01 -2.39
C LYS A 26 -7.78 16.89 -1.78
N ASP A 27 -8.12 18.14 -1.47
CA ASP A 27 -7.22 19.12 -0.84
C ASP A 27 -5.84 19.23 -1.53
N GLY A 28 -5.84 19.16 -2.87
CA GLY A 28 -4.63 19.20 -3.69
C GLY A 28 -3.77 17.93 -3.65
N ILE A 29 -4.23 16.85 -3.02
CA ILE A 29 -3.60 15.54 -3.02
C ILE A 29 -4.37 14.61 -3.94
N THR A 30 -3.63 14.01 -4.86
CA THR A 30 -4.17 13.02 -5.80
C THR A 30 -3.56 11.66 -5.48
N ALA A 31 -4.35 10.60 -5.39
CA ALA A 31 -3.86 9.25 -5.19
C ALA A 31 -4.78 8.21 -5.83
N HIS A 32 -4.20 7.12 -6.30
CA HIS A 32 -4.94 5.97 -6.81
C HIS A 32 -5.42 5.09 -5.65
N GLN A 33 -6.63 4.52 -5.76
CA GLN A 33 -7.20 3.63 -4.75
C GLN A 33 -6.23 2.49 -4.37
N ASN A 34 -5.76 1.69 -5.32
CA ASN A 34 -4.90 0.54 -5.00
C ASN A 34 -3.51 0.97 -4.54
N CYS A 35 -3.06 2.19 -4.87
CA CYS A 35 -1.82 2.71 -4.29
C CYS A 35 -1.97 3.03 -2.81
N LEU A 36 -3.16 3.47 -2.36
CA LEU A 36 -3.46 3.73 -0.95
C LEU A 36 -3.68 2.43 -0.18
N LEU A 37 -4.51 1.53 -0.72
CA LEU A 37 -4.83 0.24 -0.08
C LEU A 37 -3.58 -0.57 0.27
N TYR A 38 -2.58 -0.57 -0.59
CA TYR A 38 -1.34 -1.33 -0.41
C TYR A 38 -0.18 -0.55 0.21
N ALA A 39 -0.39 0.70 0.62
CA ALA A 39 0.65 1.50 1.26
C ALA A 39 0.85 1.05 2.71
N SER A 40 2.08 0.70 3.09
CA SER A 40 2.34 0.05 4.39
C SER A 40 2.23 0.98 5.61
N GLY A 41 2.19 2.30 5.42
CA GLY A 41 2.20 3.27 6.52
C GLY A 41 0.88 3.98 6.77
N ILE A 42 -0.20 3.57 6.10
CA ILE A 42 -1.55 4.16 6.26
C ILE A 42 -2.61 3.08 6.36
N TYR A 43 -3.73 3.44 6.98
CA TYR A 43 -4.85 2.56 7.22
C TYR A 43 -6.13 3.31 6.86
N CYS A 44 -7.11 2.59 6.30
CA CYS A 44 -8.45 3.14 6.14
C CYS A 44 -9.02 3.39 7.55
N LYS A 45 -9.70 4.51 7.75
CA LYS A 45 -10.45 4.75 8.98
C LYS A 45 -11.89 4.36 8.70
N ASP A 46 -12.50 3.54 9.55
CA ASP A 46 -13.93 3.21 9.50
C ASP A 46 -14.77 4.42 9.93
N SER A 47 -14.56 5.54 9.26
CA SER A 47 -15.30 6.77 9.48
C SER A 47 -16.26 6.97 8.31
N PRO A 48 -17.55 7.25 8.57
CA PRO A 48 -18.50 7.67 7.56
C PRO A 48 -18.22 9.10 7.05
N GLU A 49 -17.02 9.63 7.26
CA GLU A 49 -16.55 10.87 6.66
C GLU A 49 -16.45 10.68 5.13
N TYR A 50 -17.58 10.94 4.46
CA TYR A 50 -17.80 10.93 3.00
C TYR A 50 -16.83 11.80 2.19
N ASP A 51 -15.92 12.48 2.86
CA ASP A 51 -14.99 13.39 2.23
C ASP A 51 -13.63 12.70 1.97
N ASP A 52 -13.27 11.56 2.54
CA ASP A 52 -11.87 11.07 2.45
C ASP A 52 -11.44 10.40 1.13
N LEU A 53 -10.11 10.32 0.89
CA LEU A 53 -9.51 9.73 -0.32
C LEU A 53 -9.69 8.20 -0.34
N PHE A 54 -10.89 7.72 -0.66
CA PHE A 54 -11.29 6.32 -0.55
C PHE A 54 -11.24 5.78 0.90
N GLY A 55 -11.68 6.58 1.87
CA GLY A 55 -11.64 6.24 3.30
C GLY A 55 -10.28 6.47 3.98
N PHE A 56 -9.33 7.09 3.27
CA PHE A 56 -8.06 7.52 3.82
C PHE A 56 -8.04 9.03 4.08
N SER A 57 -7.69 9.39 5.31
CA SER A 57 -7.49 10.79 5.68
C SER A 57 -6.37 11.42 4.84
N VAL A 58 -6.62 12.61 4.31
CA VAL A 58 -5.65 13.36 3.51
C VAL A 58 -4.33 13.58 4.26
N GLU A 59 -4.38 13.77 5.59
CA GLU A 59 -3.19 13.95 6.40
C GLU A 59 -2.31 12.70 6.40
N ASP A 60 -2.91 11.53 6.59
CA ASP A 60 -2.23 10.24 6.58
C ASP A 60 -1.59 9.99 5.20
N VAL A 61 -2.32 10.26 4.12
CA VAL A 61 -1.80 10.18 2.74
C VAL A 61 -0.61 11.12 2.53
N LYS A 62 -0.66 12.34 3.07
CA LYS A 62 0.47 13.30 3.00
C LYS A 62 1.70 12.79 3.75
N GLN A 63 1.52 12.24 4.95
CA GLN A 63 2.64 11.67 5.72
C GLN A 63 3.23 10.46 5.01
N GLU A 64 2.39 9.62 4.41
CA GLU A 64 2.81 8.46 3.65
C GLU A 64 3.57 8.83 2.39
N GLY A 65 3.15 9.88 1.69
CA GLY A 65 3.92 10.46 0.60
C GLY A 65 5.29 10.97 1.05
N LYS A 66 5.39 11.62 2.22
CA LYS A 66 6.69 12.04 2.80
C LYS A 66 7.57 10.84 3.14
N ARG A 67 7.00 9.76 3.68
CA ARG A 67 7.71 8.49 3.92
C ARG A 67 8.19 7.88 2.61
N GLY A 68 7.31 7.77 1.62
CA GLY A 68 7.59 7.22 0.29
C GLY A 68 8.73 7.94 -0.44
N LYS A 69 8.88 9.26 -0.28
CA LYS A 69 10.02 10.02 -0.84
C LYS A 69 11.38 9.52 -0.35
N LYS A 70 11.45 8.86 0.81
CA LYS A 70 12.69 8.28 1.36
C LYS A 70 12.97 6.87 0.85
N LEU A 71 11.96 6.20 0.30
CA LEU A 71 12.01 4.80 -0.13
C LEU A 71 12.22 4.70 -1.64
N ARG A 72 13.06 3.75 -2.05
CA ARG A 72 13.32 3.47 -3.47
C ARG A 72 12.62 2.19 -3.88
N CYS A 73 11.92 2.25 -5.02
CA CYS A 73 11.28 1.09 -5.62
C CYS A 73 12.33 0.03 -5.96
N HIS A 74 12.11 -1.20 -5.52
CA HIS A 74 12.99 -2.32 -5.83
C HIS A 74 13.00 -2.63 -7.35
N SER A 75 11.89 -2.40 -8.03
CA SER A 75 11.75 -2.62 -9.48
C SER A 75 12.34 -1.46 -10.30
N CYS A 76 11.73 -0.27 -10.24
CA CYS A 76 12.10 0.86 -11.11
C CYS A 76 13.19 1.79 -10.53
N LYS A 77 13.64 1.57 -9.29
CA LYS A 77 14.68 2.35 -8.58
C LYS A 77 14.36 3.83 -8.28
N HIS A 78 13.19 4.32 -8.68
CA HIS A 78 12.69 5.66 -8.36
C HIS A 78 12.09 5.76 -6.95
N ARG A 79 11.96 6.98 -6.43
CA ARG A 79 11.40 7.28 -5.10
C ARG A 79 9.86 7.22 -5.10
N GLY A 80 9.24 7.13 -3.92
CA GLY A 80 7.77 7.07 -3.76
C GLY A 80 7.22 5.65 -3.51
N ALA A 81 8.10 4.67 -3.36
CA ALA A 81 7.71 3.29 -3.14
C ALA A 81 7.17 3.10 -1.72
N THR A 82 5.85 3.05 -1.56
CA THR A 82 5.20 2.89 -0.25
C THR A 82 4.65 1.49 -0.01
N ALA A 83 4.52 0.68 -1.06
CA ALA A 83 4.04 -0.69 -0.96
C ALA A 83 5.20 -1.62 -0.55
N GLY A 84 5.29 -1.90 0.75
CA GLY A 84 6.32 -2.75 1.35
C GLY A 84 5.91 -4.22 1.41
N CYS A 85 6.91 -5.10 1.42
CA CYS A 85 6.68 -6.51 1.72
C CYS A 85 6.27 -6.69 3.20
N GLU A 86 5.27 -7.54 3.47
CA GLU A 86 4.74 -7.76 4.83
C GLU A 86 5.72 -8.51 5.75
N VAL A 87 6.74 -9.17 5.20
CA VAL A 87 7.78 -9.83 5.99
C VAL A 87 8.66 -8.78 6.68
N LYS A 88 8.62 -8.70 8.02
CA LYS A 88 9.28 -7.64 8.83
C LYS A 88 10.76 -7.40 8.53
N ARG A 89 11.53 -8.45 8.24
CA ARG A 89 12.97 -8.35 7.90
C ARG A 89 13.24 -7.96 6.45
N CYS A 90 12.21 -7.92 5.61
CA CYS A 90 12.31 -7.56 4.21
C CYS A 90 12.30 -6.04 4.05
N THR A 91 13.33 -5.48 3.45
CA THR A 91 13.44 -4.04 3.17
C THR A 91 12.93 -3.66 1.77
N ARG A 92 12.36 -4.62 1.04
CA ARG A 92 11.87 -4.39 -0.32
C ARG A 92 10.58 -3.58 -0.29
N SER A 93 10.58 -2.51 -1.06
CA SER A 93 9.43 -1.65 -1.25
C SER A 93 9.26 -1.31 -2.73
N TYR A 94 8.03 -1.10 -3.15
CA TYR A 94 7.63 -0.90 -4.52
C TYR A 94 6.62 0.26 -4.61
N HIS A 95 6.48 0.82 -5.81
CA HIS A 95 5.19 1.39 -6.16
C HIS A 95 4.23 0.22 -6.36
N TYR A 96 2.97 0.34 -5.94
CA TYR A 96 1.98 -0.71 -6.14
C TYR A 96 1.97 -1.28 -7.58
N PRO A 97 1.86 -0.47 -8.66
CA PRO A 97 1.92 -1.01 -10.01
C PRO A 97 3.24 -1.72 -10.30
N CYS A 98 4.36 -1.25 -9.79
CA CYS A 98 5.65 -1.93 -9.99
C CYS A 98 5.71 -3.30 -9.31
N ALA A 99 5.05 -3.48 -8.17
CA ALA A 99 4.97 -4.79 -7.50
C ALA A 99 4.21 -5.80 -8.36
N VAL A 100 3.08 -5.37 -8.96
CA VAL A 100 2.29 -6.21 -9.88
C VAL A 100 3.15 -6.68 -11.07
N HIS A 101 3.93 -5.79 -11.67
CA HIS A 101 4.85 -6.16 -12.76
C HIS A 101 6.06 -6.99 -12.32
N SER A 102 6.36 -7.04 -11.01
CA SER A 102 7.53 -7.77 -10.47
C SER A 102 7.17 -9.16 -9.93
N ASN A 103 5.98 -9.68 -10.25
CA ASN A 103 5.48 -10.96 -9.72
C ASN A 103 5.49 -11.02 -8.18
N ALA A 104 5.08 -9.93 -7.53
CA ALA A 104 4.69 -9.96 -6.12
C ALA A 104 3.37 -10.72 -5.95
N ASP A 105 3.20 -11.35 -4.80
CA ASP A 105 1.93 -11.94 -4.38
C ASP A 105 1.15 -10.93 -3.54
N PHE A 106 -0.18 -11.00 -3.64
CA PHE A 106 -1.09 -10.10 -2.98
C PHE A 106 -2.15 -10.90 -2.22
N ILE A 107 -2.41 -10.52 -0.97
CA ILE A 107 -3.55 -10.99 -0.20
C ILE A 107 -4.52 -9.84 -0.04
N GLU A 108 -5.75 -10.08 -0.50
CA GLU A 108 -6.87 -9.15 -0.38
C GLU A 108 -8.01 -9.83 0.38
N ASN A 109 -8.48 -9.17 1.43
CA ASN A 109 -9.76 -9.47 2.02
C ASN A 109 -10.49 -8.16 2.30
N GLN A 110 -11.52 -7.90 1.49
CA GLN A 110 -12.26 -6.65 1.55
C GLN A 110 -13.12 -6.54 2.81
N SER A 111 -13.61 -7.65 3.38
CA SER A 111 -14.48 -7.63 4.55
C SER A 111 -13.76 -7.33 5.86
N ASN A 112 -12.43 -7.41 5.88
CA ASN A 112 -11.62 -7.00 7.02
C ASN A 112 -10.57 -5.95 6.64
N GLY A 113 -10.67 -5.36 5.44
CA GLY A 113 -9.74 -4.33 4.98
C GLY A 113 -8.28 -4.80 4.87
N LEU A 114 -8.05 -6.10 4.68
CA LEU A 114 -6.71 -6.65 4.60
C LEU A 114 -6.17 -6.54 3.18
N PHE A 115 -5.15 -5.71 3.00
CA PHE A 115 -4.40 -5.59 1.76
C PHE A 115 -2.91 -5.78 2.07
N GLN A 116 -2.33 -6.89 1.64
CA GLN A 116 -0.96 -7.27 1.93
C GLN A 116 -0.18 -7.61 0.67
N LEU A 117 1.10 -7.25 0.66
CA LEU A 117 2.02 -7.48 -0.44
C LEU A 117 3.18 -8.36 0.04
N PHE A 118 3.46 -9.41 -0.71
CA PHE A 118 4.63 -10.26 -0.53
C PHE A 118 5.51 -10.17 -1.77
N CYS A 119 6.79 -9.81 -1.59
CA CYS A 119 7.71 -9.69 -2.71
C CYS A 119 7.96 -11.07 -3.35
N GLU A 120 8.59 -11.08 -4.52
CA GLU A 120 8.83 -12.29 -5.30
C GLU A 120 9.68 -13.35 -4.58
N GLN A 121 10.43 -12.96 -3.53
CA GLN A 121 11.20 -13.85 -2.64
C GLN A 121 10.38 -14.42 -1.46
N HIS A 122 9.31 -13.74 -1.06
CA HIS A 122 8.43 -14.13 0.06
C HIS A 122 7.03 -14.52 -0.41
N ARG A 123 6.87 -14.77 -1.71
CA ARG A 123 5.64 -15.27 -2.32
C ARG A 123 5.12 -16.45 -1.49
N GLN A 124 3.86 -16.40 -1.07
CA GLN A 124 3.29 -17.49 -0.29
C GLN A 124 2.90 -18.57 -1.28
N LYS A 125 3.68 -19.65 -1.36
CA LYS A 125 3.31 -20.81 -2.15
C LYS A 125 1.92 -21.26 -1.70
N ALA A 126 0.96 -21.26 -2.62
CA ALA A 126 -0.40 -21.68 -2.34
C ALA A 126 -0.36 -23.09 -1.71
N ASN A 127 -0.97 -23.17 -0.52
CA ASN A 127 -1.23 -24.36 0.32
C ASN A 127 -0.13 -24.82 1.29
N GLY A 128 -0.32 -24.43 2.55
CA GLY A 128 -0.29 -25.37 3.67
C GLY A 128 1.07 -25.73 4.27
N SER A 129 1.75 -24.78 4.92
CA SER A 129 2.50 -25.05 6.16
C SER A 129 3.08 -23.75 6.73
N ALA A 130 2.75 -23.49 7.99
CA ALA A 130 3.48 -22.57 8.84
C ALA A 130 4.97 -22.98 8.82
N GLN A 131 5.81 -22.19 8.16
CA GLN A 131 7.25 -22.33 8.35
C GLN A 131 7.61 -21.57 9.62
N ASN A 132 8.03 -22.39 10.60
CA ASN A 132 8.53 -22.02 11.91
C ASN A 132 9.76 -21.13 11.78
N ASP A 133 9.64 -19.85 12.13
CA ASP A 133 10.73 -19.10 12.73
C ASP A 133 10.59 -19.26 14.26
N GLY A 134 11.24 -20.26 14.84
CA GLY A 134 11.43 -20.34 16.31
C GLY A 134 12.46 -19.27 16.75
N ALA A 135 12.37 -18.61 17.90
CA ALA A 135 11.49 -18.79 19.04
C ALA A 135 11.53 -17.52 19.96
N THR A 136 10.42 -17.28 20.68
CA THR A 136 10.32 -16.69 22.05
C THR A 136 10.63 -15.17 22.18
N ASN A 137 9.86 -14.30 22.86
CA ASN A 137 8.78 -14.42 23.84
C ASN A 137 7.82 -13.21 23.73
N GLN A 138 6.68 -13.39 24.36
CA GLN A 138 5.48 -12.56 24.53
C GLN A 138 5.70 -11.04 24.65
N GLY A 139 4.81 -10.32 23.99
CA GLY A 139 4.58 -8.88 24.10
C GLY A 139 3.39 -8.52 23.23
N GLU A 140 2.21 -8.57 23.84
CA GLU A 140 0.91 -8.30 23.26
C GLU A 140 0.89 -7.00 22.44
N GLY A 141 0.24 -7.05 21.28
CA GLY A 141 0.11 -5.89 20.41
C GLY A 141 0.03 -6.23 18.93
N SER A 142 -0.60 -7.36 18.57
CA SER A 142 -1.19 -7.50 17.24
C SER A 142 -2.28 -6.44 17.14
N LYS A 143 -1.93 -5.21 16.72
CA LYS A 143 -2.94 -4.29 16.23
C LYS A 143 -3.48 -4.95 14.96
N ALA A 144 -4.53 -5.71 15.16
CA ALA A 144 -5.33 -6.27 14.10
C ALA A 144 -5.66 -5.10 13.17
N ARG A 145 -5.39 -5.29 11.88
CA ARG A 145 -5.89 -4.43 10.82
C ARG A 145 -7.39 -4.77 10.74
N GLN A 146 -8.18 -4.15 11.61
CA GLN A 146 -9.63 -4.29 11.79
C GLN A 146 -10.32 -3.17 11.01
N ASP A 147 -11.61 -3.20 10.67
CA ASP A 147 -12.61 -4.26 10.46
C ASP A 147 -13.64 -3.56 9.55
N VAL A 148 -13.83 -3.99 8.30
CA VAL A 148 -14.66 -3.25 7.33
C VAL A 148 -16.07 -3.84 7.29
N ILE A 149 -17.04 -3.16 7.90
CA ILE A 149 -18.47 -3.31 7.58
C ILE A 149 -19.12 -1.92 7.49
#